data_AF-A0A9E2YUC5-F1
#
_entry.id   AF-A0A9E2YUC5-F1
#
_cell.length_a   1.000
_cell.length_b   1.000
_cell.length_c   1.000
_cell.angle_alpha   90.00
_cell.angle_beta   90.00
_cell.angle_gamma   90.00
#
_symmetry.space_group_name_H-M   'P 1'
#
loop_
_entity.id
_entity.type
_entity.pdbx_description
1 polymer ?
#
loop_
_entity_poly.entity_id
_entity_poly.type
_entity_poly.pdbx_seq_one_letter_code
_entity_poly.pdbx_strand_id
1 'polypeptide(L)'
;MHLIKKVVFAAVASSMAVFAQNPITADSPFQIGVATRLDVTDAVINISNSGANGNSLYGPGYGGAQGNICANVYAFSQDEQLISCCSCLVTPNGLVSLSVNTDLTSNTLTGVVPPEVVVKVLATATGGTTSSPDYTGTSCAGTAATVSSLAPATGLLAWGTSTHIVNAGYSTTEAAHGATVYGYNAFTPSTLSSGELASIENRCRNIIGNGSKFGICGSCRPYGLGAKKK
;
A
#
# COMPACT_ATOMS: atom_id res chain seq x y z
N MET A 1 -57.42 49.81 -18.75
CA MET A 1 -57.26 48.88 -19.89
C MET A 1 -55.85 48.29 -19.81
N HIS A 2 -55.76 46.95 -19.67
CA HIS A 2 -54.54 46.09 -19.67
C HIS A 2 -53.55 46.24 -18.49
N LEU A 3 -53.68 45.46 -17.41
CA LEU A 3 -53.11 44.11 -17.19
C LEU A 3 -51.60 44.02 -17.45
N ILE A 4 -50.79 43.81 -16.40
CA ILE A 4 -49.68 42.84 -16.34
C ILE A 4 -49.41 42.55 -14.86
N LYS A 5 -49.77 41.33 -14.44
CA LYS A 5 -49.42 40.75 -13.14
C LYS A 5 -47.94 40.40 -13.17
N LYS A 6 -47.11 41.02 -12.32
CA LYS A 6 -45.71 40.60 -12.14
C LYS A 6 -45.68 39.36 -11.25
N VAL A 7 -45.55 38.20 -11.87
CA VAL A 7 -45.23 36.93 -11.19
C VAL A 7 -43.77 37.01 -10.76
N VAL A 8 -43.53 36.98 -9.45
CA VAL A 8 -42.17 36.86 -8.88
C VAL A 8 -41.86 35.36 -8.81
N PHE A 9 -40.97 34.89 -9.68
CA PHE A 9 -40.33 33.58 -9.54
C PHE A 9 -39.12 33.72 -8.61
N ALA A 10 -39.22 33.18 -7.39
CA ALA A 10 -38.08 33.04 -6.49
C ALA A 10 -37.26 31.82 -6.94
N ALA A 11 -36.10 32.06 -7.56
CA ALA A 11 -35.14 31.01 -7.86
C ALA A 11 -34.35 30.68 -6.57
N VAL A 12 -34.66 29.54 -5.95
CA VAL A 12 -33.84 28.97 -4.88
C VAL A 12 -32.60 28.34 -5.53
N ALA A 13 -31.48 29.05 -5.47
CA ALA A 13 -30.18 28.50 -5.85
C ALA A 13 -29.66 27.64 -4.69
N SER A 14 -30.00 26.36 -4.70
CA SER A 14 -29.39 25.37 -3.82
C SER A 14 -27.94 25.18 -4.25
N SER A 15 -27.00 25.80 -3.54
CA SER A 15 -25.56 25.55 -3.68
C SER A 15 -25.26 24.12 -3.25
N MET A 16 -25.30 23.19 -4.20
CA MET A 16 -24.73 21.87 -4.00
C MET A 16 -23.21 22.04 -3.98
N ALA A 17 -22.62 21.97 -2.79
CA ALA A 17 -21.20 21.73 -2.65
C ALA A 17 -20.93 20.36 -3.28
N VAL A 18 -20.42 20.37 -4.51
CA VAL A 18 -19.85 19.19 -5.14
C VAL A 18 -18.62 18.84 -4.32
N PHE A 19 -18.72 17.83 -3.47
CA PHE A 19 -17.53 17.14 -2.98
C PHE A 19 -16.87 16.53 -4.21
N ALA A 20 -15.77 17.12 -4.66
CA ALA A 20 -14.90 16.49 -5.63
C ALA A 20 -14.44 15.16 -5.03
N GLN A 21 -15.03 14.05 -5.47
CA GLN A 21 -14.40 12.75 -5.34
C GLN A 21 -13.14 12.84 -6.19
N ASN A 22 -11.97 12.91 -5.55
CA ASN A 22 -10.70 12.83 -6.24
C ASN A 22 -10.70 11.51 -7.01
N PRO A 23 -10.71 11.49 -8.35
CA PRO A 23 -10.69 10.22 -9.07
C PRO A 23 -9.42 9.51 -8.61
N ILE A 24 -9.59 8.33 -8.04
CA ILE A 24 -8.45 7.50 -7.65
C ILE A 24 -7.73 7.16 -8.95
N THR A 25 -6.62 7.85 -9.21
CA THR A 25 -5.81 7.65 -10.40
C THR A 25 -5.18 6.26 -10.36
N ALA A 26 -4.93 5.67 -11.53
CA ALA A 26 -4.16 4.43 -11.62
C ALA A 26 -2.79 4.54 -10.92
N ASP A 27 -2.25 5.77 -10.85
CA ASP A 27 -1.07 6.14 -10.08
C ASP A 27 -1.47 6.88 -8.80
N SER A 28 -1.93 6.13 -7.78
CA SER A 28 -2.15 6.67 -6.43
C SER A 28 -0.98 6.31 -5.53
N PRO A 29 -0.50 7.25 -4.67
CA PRO A 29 0.53 6.96 -3.67
C PRO A 29 0.05 5.95 -2.63
N PHE A 30 -1.25 5.75 -2.48
CA PHE A 30 -1.84 4.84 -1.49
C PHE A 30 -2.58 3.70 -2.18
N GLN A 31 -2.19 2.47 -1.88
CA GLN A 31 -2.74 1.25 -2.46
C GLN A 31 -3.01 0.20 -1.39
N ILE A 32 -4.06 -0.60 -1.58
CA ILE A 32 -4.51 -1.62 -0.62
C ILE A 32 -4.60 -2.97 -1.31
N GLY A 33 -4.05 -3.99 -0.67
CA GLY A 33 -4.16 -5.39 -1.07
C GLY A 33 -4.60 -6.26 0.10
N VAL A 34 -4.96 -7.50 -0.19
CA VAL A 34 -5.32 -8.51 0.80
C VAL A 34 -4.53 -9.78 0.53
N ALA A 35 -4.20 -10.49 1.59
CA ALA A 35 -3.62 -11.82 1.52
C ALA A 35 -4.40 -12.73 2.47
N THR A 36 -5.02 -13.76 1.92
CA THR A 36 -5.84 -14.72 2.67
C THR A 36 -5.25 -16.13 2.61
N ARG A 37 -5.66 -16.96 3.57
CA ARG A 37 -5.26 -18.37 3.68
C ARG A 37 -3.75 -18.57 3.88
N LEU A 38 -3.16 -17.70 4.70
CA LEU A 38 -1.77 -17.75 5.13
C LEU A 38 -1.44 -18.99 5.97
N ASP A 39 -2.47 -19.66 6.51
CA ASP A 39 -2.41 -20.95 7.19
C ASP A 39 -2.04 -22.12 6.26
N VAL A 40 -2.30 -21.99 4.96
CA VAL A 40 -2.06 -23.04 3.96
C VAL A 40 -0.84 -22.74 3.12
N THR A 41 -0.67 -21.49 2.70
CA THR A 41 0.36 -21.09 1.76
C THR A 41 0.76 -19.64 1.98
N ASP A 42 2.00 -19.32 1.63
CA ASP A 42 2.48 -17.95 1.74
C ASP A 42 1.89 -17.06 0.64
N ALA A 43 1.80 -15.77 0.94
CA ALA A 43 1.49 -14.73 -0.03
C ALA A 43 2.74 -13.90 -0.30
N VAL A 44 2.92 -13.49 -1.55
CA VAL A 44 4.04 -12.65 -1.98
C VAL A 44 3.49 -11.31 -2.42
N ILE A 45 4.09 -10.23 -1.91
CA ILE A 45 3.82 -8.86 -2.32
C ILE A 45 5.02 -8.34 -3.07
N ASN A 46 4.80 -7.88 -4.29
CA ASN A 46 5.79 -7.25 -5.15
C ASN A 46 5.51 -5.76 -5.21
N ILE A 47 6.52 -4.93 -5.00
CA ILE A 47 6.42 -3.47 -5.05
C ILE A 47 7.48 -2.94 -6.01
N SER A 48 7.06 -2.06 -6.92
CA SER A 48 7.91 -1.42 -7.90
C SER A 48 7.68 0.09 -7.94
N ASN A 49 8.63 0.79 -8.55
CA ASN A 49 8.61 2.22 -8.80
C ASN A 49 8.65 2.44 -10.32
N SER A 50 7.63 3.07 -10.88
CA SER A 50 7.50 3.32 -12.31
C SER A 50 8.52 4.32 -12.88
N GLY A 51 9.24 5.04 -12.01
CA GLY A 51 10.13 6.14 -12.40
C GLY A 51 9.41 7.47 -12.64
N ALA A 52 8.16 7.62 -12.17
CA ALA A 52 7.38 8.85 -12.33
C ALA A 52 8.06 10.11 -11.74
N ASN A 53 8.97 9.93 -10.78
CA ASN A 53 9.73 11.00 -10.13
C ASN A 53 11.16 11.15 -10.65
N GLY A 54 11.43 10.68 -11.88
CA GLY A 54 12.73 10.72 -12.52
C GLY A 54 13.53 9.42 -12.37
N ASN A 55 14.71 9.38 -13.00
CA ASN A 55 15.62 8.25 -12.98
C ASN A 55 17.05 8.70 -13.33
N SER A 56 18.06 7.92 -12.90
CA SER A 56 19.43 8.10 -13.39
C SER A 56 19.52 7.82 -14.88
N LEU A 57 20.20 8.71 -15.61
CA LEU A 57 20.42 8.60 -17.05
C LEU A 57 21.27 7.38 -17.44
N TYR A 58 22.13 6.90 -16.54
CA TYR A 58 23.07 5.81 -16.80
C TYR A 58 22.69 4.51 -16.08
N GLY A 59 21.50 4.48 -15.47
CA GLY A 59 21.01 3.35 -14.70
C GLY A 59 21.46 3.34 -13.23
N PRO A 60 21.03 2.34 -12.46
CA PRO A 60 21.27 2.27 -11.02
C PRO A 60 22.75 2.15 -10.70
N GLY A 61 23.21 2.89 -9.69
CA GLY A 61 24.60 2.88 -9.23
C GLY A 61 25.54 3.82 -10.00
N TYR A 62 25.07 4.48 -11.05
CA TYR A 62 25.81 5.48 -11.80
C TYR A 62 25.22 6.88 -11.58
N GLY A 63 26.06 7.83 -11.17
CA GLY A 63 25.63 9.18 -10.77
C GLY A 63 24.95 9.22 -9.39
N GLY A 64 24.34 10.36 -9.05
CA GLY A 64 23.55 10.50 -7.84
C GLY A 64 22.23 9.70 -7.92
N ALA A 65 21.74 9.22 -6.78
CA ALA A 65 20.42 8.62 -6.70
C ALA A 65 19.33 9.64 -7.09
N GLN A 66 18.36 9.22 -7.90
CA GLN A 66 17.26 10.05 -8.38
C GLN A 66 16.00 9.21 -8.54
N GLY A 67 14.84 9.81 -8.27
CA GLY A 67 13.54 9.19 -8.45
C GLY A 67 13.22 8.05 -7.49
N ASN A 68 14.01 7.85 -6.44
CA ASN A 68 13.74 6.83 -5.43
C ASN A 68 12.47 7.18 -4.65
N ILE A 69 11.68 6.18 -4.28
CA ILE A 69 10.52 6.33 -3.40
C ILE A 69 10.67 5.42 -2.17
N CYS A 70 9.99 5.79 -1.09
CA CYS A 70 9.80 4.93 0.08
C CYS A 70 8.41 4.31 0.03
N ALA A 71 8.34 2.98 -0.10
CA ALA A 71 7.10 2.24 0.07
C ALA A 71 6.93 1.87 1.55
N ASN A 72 5.98 2.53 2.21
CA ASN A 72 5.65 2.31 3.61
C ASN A 72 4.53 1.29 3.72
N VAL A 73 4.82 0.14 4.32
CA VAL A 73 3.93 -1.02 4.36
C VAL A 73 3.33 -1.14 5.76
N TYR A 74 2.03 -1.41 5.81
CA TYR A 74 1.24 -1.56 7.03
C TYR A 74 0.35 -2.79 6.90
N ALA A 75 0.57 -3.81 7.74
CA ALA A 75 -0.23 -5.02 7.76
C ALA A 75 -1.23 -4.99 8.92
N PHE A 76 -2.50 -5.17 8.60
CA PHE A 76 -3.60 -5.24 9.56
C PHE A 76 -4.12 -6.67 9.66
N SER A 77 -4.36 -7.16 10.88
CA SER A 77 -5.11 -8.40 11.10
C SER A 77 -6.61 -8.18 10.87
N GLN A 78 -7.36 -9.29 10.83
CA GLN A 78 -8.83 -9.31 10.78
C GLN A 78 -9.51 -8.50 11.90
N ASP A 79 -8.84 -8.31 13.04
CA ASP A 79 -9.34 -7.52 14.19
C ASP A 79 -9.01 -6.01 14.05
N GLU A 80 -8.66 -5.54 12.85
CA GLU A 80 -8.34 -4.14 12.54
C GLU A 80 -7.15 -3.58 13.34
N GLN A 81 -6.27 -4.47 13.83
CA GLN A 81 -5.06 -4.11 14.53
C GLN A 81 -3.89 -4.04 13.56
N LEU A 82 -3.09 -2.97 13.64
CA LEU A 82 -1.83 -2.91 12.90
C LEU A 82 -0.85 -3.87 13.59
N ILE A 83 -0.53 -4.97 12.91
CA ILE A 83 0.32 -6.03 13.45
C ILE A 83 1.77 -5.90 13.04
N SER A 84 2.05 -5.27 11.89
CA SER A 84 3.40 -4.94 11.49
C SER A 84 3.47 -3.73 10.56
N CYS A 85 4.62 -3.05 10.57
CA CYS A 85 4.93 -2.00 9.62
C CYS A 85 6.42 -1.95 9.27
N CYS A 86 6.74 -1.40 8.11
CA CYS A 86 8.11 -1.18 7.65
C CYS A 86 8.16 -0.23 6.46
N SER A 87 9.39 0.11 6.05
CA SER A 87 9.64 1.00 4.93
C SER A 87 10.66 0.40 3.98
N CYS A 88 10.40 0.54 2.69
CA CYS A 88 11.20 -0.07 1.65
C CYS A 88 11.66 0.97 0.67
N LEU A 89 12.97 1.04 0.43
CA LEU A 89 13.52 1.86 -0.64
C LEU A 89 13.27 1.16 -1.97
N VAL A 90 12.60 1.86 -2.89
CA VAL A 90 12.36 1.36 -4.25
C VAL A 90 12.93 2.37 -5.25
N THR A 91 14.04 2.00 -5.86
CA THR A 91 14.66 2.79 -6.94
C THR A 91 13.81 2.73 -8.21
N PRO A 92 13.90 3.71 -9.13
CA PRO A 92 13.18 3.66 -10.40
C PRO A 92 13.40 2.36 -11.16
N ASN A 93 12.32 1.77 -11.68
CA ASN A 93 12.27 0.45 -12.31
C ASN A 93 12.79 -0.72 -11.43
N GLY A 94 13.02 -0.46 -10.15
CA GLY A 94 13.38 -1.44 -9.15
C GLY A 94 12.18 -2.29 -8.77
N LEU A 95 12.46 -3.50 -8.32
CA LEU A 95 11.47 -4.43 -7.77
C LEU A 95 11.96 -4.86 -6.40
N VAL A 96 11.09 -4.74 -5.40
CA VAL A 96 11.26 -5.33 -4.09
C VAL A 96 10.10 -6.25 -3.78
N SER A 97 10.33 -7.23 -2.93
CA SER A 97 9.33 -8.22 -2.58
C SER A 97 9.29 -8.53 -1.10
N LEU A 98 8.12 -8.92 -0.64
CA LEU A 98 7.82 -9.31 0.74
C LEU A 98 7.07 -10.65 0.73
N SER A 99 7.48 -11.55 1.61
CA SER A 99 6.71 -12.73 2.01
C SER A 99 5.79 -12.29 3.13
N VAL A 100 4.49 -12.55 3.02
CA VAL A 100 3.56 -12.19 4.08
C VAL A 100 3.87 -13.00 5.35
N ASN A 101 4.12 -14.31 5.21
CA ASN A 101 4.43 -15.17 6.35
C ASN A 101 5.79 -14.86 6.99
N THR A 102 6.81 -14.59 6.18
CA THR A 102 8.17 -14.41 6.71
C THR A 102 8.45 -12.97 7.10
N ASP A 103 7.95 -11.99 6.33
CA ASP A 103 8.31 -10.58 6.52
C ASP A 103 7.21 -9.80 7.26
N LEU A 104 5.92 -10.13 7.14
CA LEU A 104 4.83 -9.36 7.75
C LEU A 104 4.22 -10.00 9.01
N THR A 105 4.11 -11.34 9.09
CA THR A 105 3.39 -12.02 10.17
C THR A 105 4.27 -12.90 11.08
N SER A 106 5.55 -13.10 10.76
CA SER A 106 6.47 -13.90 11.58
C SER A 106 6.79 -13.30 12.96
N ASN A 107 6.66 -11.98 13.08
CA ASN A 107 7.04 -11.20 14.26
C ASN A 107 6.01 -10.08 14.48
N THR A 108 4.74 -10.43 14.64
CA THR A 108 3.65 -9.46 14.85
C THR A 108 3.75 -8.79 16.21
N LEU A 109 3.21 -7.57 16.32
CA LEU A 109 3.09 -6.84 17.59
C LEU A 109 2.34 -7.64 18.67
N THR A 110 1.33 -8.39 18.26
CA THR A 110 0.44 -9.14 19.18
C THR A 110 0.99 -10.51 19.57
N GLY A 111 2.05 -10.99 18.90
CA GLY A 111 2.54 -12.36 19.03
C GLY A 111 1.63 -13.43 18.41
N VAL A 112 0.53 -13.02 17.78
CA VAL A 112 -0.40 -13.90 17.06
C VAL A 112 -0.15 -13.79 15.55
N VAL A 113 -0.06 -14.92 14.88
CA VAL A 113 0.05 -15.00 13.41
C VAL A 113 -1.37 -15.10 12.84
N PRO A 114 -1.92 -14.05 12.20
CA PRO A 114 -3.25 -14.14 11.63
C PRO A 114 -3.26 -14.97 10.32
N PRO A 115 -4.36 -15.68 10.01
CA PRO A 115 -4.49 -16.44 8.77
C PRO A 115 -4.74 -15.57 7.54
N GLU A 116 -4.94 -14.27 7.74
CA GLU A 116 -5.16 -13.29 6.69
C GLU A 116 -4.75 -11.88 7.15
N VAL A 117 -4.42 -11.03 6.18
CA VAL A 117 -4.05 -9.64 6.44
C VAL A 117 -4.58 -8.72 5.35
N VAL A 118 -4.90 -7.49 5.75
CA VAL A 118 -5.03 -6.35 4.85
C VAL A 118 -3.71 -5.61 4.83
N VAL A 119 -3.13 -5.41 3.64
CA VAL A 119 -1.86 -4.71 3.48
C VAL A 119 -2.10 -3.37 2.80
N LYS A 120 -1.71 -2.31 3.48
CA LYS A 120 -1.73 -0.94 2.95
C LYS A 120 -0.30 -0.53 2.62
N VAL A 121 -0.11 0.06 1.45
CA VAL A 121 1.18 0.60 1.02
C VAL A 121 1.00 2.07 0.69
N LEU A 122 1.82 2.91 1.32
CA LEU A 122 1.88 4.36 1.08
C LEU A 122 3.27 4.73 0.57
N ALA A 123 3.35 5.20 -0.66
CA ALA A 123 4.58 5.76 -1.22
C ALA A 123 4.79 7.20 -0.78
N THR A 124 6.01 7.50 -0.34
CA THR A 124 6.46 8.86 -0.03
C THR A 124 7.78 9.16 -0.72
N ALA A 125 8.12 10.45 -0.82
CA ALA A 125 9.47 10.90 -1.15
C ALA A 125 10.50 10.32 -0.15
N THR A 126 11.76 10.22 -0.57
CA THR A 126 12.85 9.70 0.29
C THR A 126 13.41 10.76 1.25
N GLY A 127 13.03 12.02 1.07
CA GLY A 127 13.33 13.12 1.98
C GLY A 127 12.58 14.40 1.62
N GLY A 128 13.07 15.51 2.15
CA GLY A 128 12.49 16.84 1.92
C GLY A 128 11.25 17.10 2.77
N THR A 129 10.35 17.93 2.24
CA THR A 129 9.08 18.31 2.89
C THR A 129 7.91 18.01 1.98
N THR A 130 6.69 18.07 2.50
CA THR A 130 5.46 17.91 1.70
C THR A 130 5.35 18.89 0.53
N SER A 131 5.96 20.09 0.65
CA SER A 131 5.94 21.13 -0.38
C SER A 131 7.18 21.12 -1.30
N SER A 132 8.22 20.39 -0.92
CA SER A 132 9.47 20.27 -1.67
C SER A 132 10.01 18.85 -1.47
N PRO A 133 9.46 17.86 -2.20
CA PRO A 133 9.90 16.49 -2.09
C PRO A 133 11.34 16.31 -2.58
N ASP A 134 12.09 15.46 -1.90
CA ASP A 134 13.40 14.99 -2.34
C ASP A 134 13.33 13.49 -2.66
N TYR A 135 13.75 13.13 -3.88
CA TYR A 135 13.78 11.76 -4.39
C TYR A 135 15.20 11.22 -4.55
N THR A 136 16.20 11.90 -3.98
CA THR A 136 17.62 11.53 -4.05
C THR A 136 18.11 10.73 -2.85
N GLY A 137 17.27 10.56 -1.82
CA GLY A 137 17.60 9.76 -0.64
C GLY A 137 17.83 8.29 -0.98
N THR A 138 18.76 7.68 -0.24
CA THR A 138 19.20 6.28 -0.40
C THR A 138 18.79 5.39 0.76
N SER A 139 17.90 5.88 1.63
CA SER A 139 17.36 5.15 2.77
C SER A 139 15.90 5.53 3.00
N CYS A 140 15.11 4.58 3.47
CA CYS A 140 13.73 4.78 3.91
C CYS A 140 13.53 4.39 5.36
N ALA A 141 14.62 4.19 6.13
CA ALA A 141 14.55 3.72 7.50
C ALA A 141 13.62 4.61 8.36
N GLY A 142 12.58 4.01 8.93
CA GLY A 142 11.64 4.68 9.82
C GLY A 142 10.60 5.58 9.15
N THR A 143 10.60 5.71 7.82
CA THR A 143 9.66 6.60 7.09
C THR A 143 8.19 6.23 7.33
N ALA A 144 7.88 4.97 7.63
CA ALA A 144 6.53 4.48 7.93
C ALA A 144 5.95 5.08 9.23
N ALA A 145 6.80 5.57 10.12
CA ALA A 145 6.41 6.26 11.35
C ALA A 145 6.42 7.79 11.22
N THR A 146 6.74 8.33 10.03
CA THR A 146 6.84 9.77 9.78
C THR A 146 6.22 10.19 8.43
N VAL A 147 5.33 9.37 7.87
CA VAL A 147 4.73 9.57 6.53
C VAL A 147 4.01 10.92 6.35
N SER A 148 3.46 11.52 7.41
CA SER A 148 2.82 12.84 7.37
C SER A 148 3.79 14.00 7.15
N SER A 149 5.08 13.80 7.42
CA SER A 149 6.12 14.81 7.20
C SER A 149 6.72 14.78 5.80
N LEU A 150 6.46 13.72 5.04
CA LEU A 150 6.98 13.50 3.70
C LEU A 150 5.89 13.71 2.66
N ALA A 151 6.26 14.18 1.46
CA ALA A 151 5.31 14.26 0.37
C ALA A 151 4.89 12.85 -0.09
N PRO A 152 3.59 12.59 -0.32
CA PRO A 152 3.16 11.39 -1.04
C PRO A 152 3.80 11.35 -2.42
N ALA A 153 4.25 10.17 -2.84
CA ALA A 153 4.97 9.98 -4.09
C ALA A 153 4.15 9.20 -5.12
N THR A 154 4.17 9.67 -6.36
CA THR A 154 3.67 8.93 -7.52
C THR A 154 4.62 7.81 -7.93
N GLY A 155 4.16 6.95 -8.83
CA GLY A 155 4.91 5.84 -9.40
C GLY A 155 4.91 4.56 -8.57
N LEU A 156 4.10 4.48 -7.52
CA LEU A 156 3.92 3.24 -6.75
C LEU A 156 3.18 2.21 -7.60
N LEU A 157 3.74 1.01 -7.69
CA LEU A 157 3.07 -0.15 -8.27
C LEU A 157 3.19 -1.31 -7.29
N ALA A 158 2.08 -1.87 -6.84
CA ALA A 158 2.09 -3.04 -5.97
C ALA A 158 1.18 -4.16 -6.51
N TRP A 159 1.62 -5.41 -6.33
CA TRP A 159 0.86 -6.61 -6.64
C TRP A 159 1.02 -7.62 -5.50
N GLY A 160 0.01 -8.47 -5.32
CA GLY A 160 0.03 -9.51 -4.32
C GLY A 160 -0.50 -10.83 -4.84
N THR A 161 -0.01 -11.93 -4.29
CA THR A 161 -0.72 -13.20 -4.36
C THR A 161 -1.71 -13.33 -3.21
N SER A 162 -2.86 -13.94 -3.48
CA SER A 162 -3.81 -14.35 -2.45
C SER A 162 -4.44 -15.67 -2.83
N THR A 163 -4.71 -16.49 -1.82
CA THR A 163 -5.23 -17.83 -2.01
C THR A 163 -6.64 -17.94 -1.46
N HIS A 164 -7.56 -18.45 -2.27
CA HIS A 164 -8.94 -18.72 -1.88
C HIS A 164 -9.28 -20.17 -2.19
N ILE A 165 -10.03 -20.82 -1.31
CA ILE A 165 -10.66 -22.11 -1.62
C ILE A 165 -12.03 -21.80 -2.20
N VAL A 166 -12.26 -22.20 -3.44
CA VAL A 166 -13.62 -22.24 -3.99
C VAL A 166 -14.16 -23.64 -3.80
N ASN A 167 -15.32 -23.74 -3.13
CA ASN A 167 -16.10 -24.97 -3.15
C ASN A 167 -16.63 -25.15 -4.58
N ALA A 168 -16.04 -26.06 -5.34
CA ALA A 168 -16.66 -26.52 -6.57
C ALA A 168 -18.00 -27.18 -6.17
N GLY A 169 -19.12 -26.56 -6.51
CA GLY A 169 -20.45 -27.13 -6.24
C GLY A 169 -20.54 -28.53 -6.83
N TYR A 170 -20.99 -29.49 -6.02
CA TYR A 170 -21.34 -30.88 -6.36
C TYR A 170 -20.40 -31.57 -7.38
N SER A 171 -19.30 -32.15 -6.90
CA SER A 171 -18.61 -33.22 -7.62
C SER A 171 -19.04 -34.58 -7.07
N THR A 172 -19.68 -35.41 -7.90
CA THR A 172 -20.15 -36.76 -7.56
C THR A 172 -19.05 -37.83 -7.69
N THR A 173 -17.79 -37.46 -7.49
CA THR A 173 -16.65 -38.38 -7.46
C THR A 173 -15.78 -38.05 -6.25
N GLU A 174 -15.33 -39.08 -5.54
CA GLU A 174 -14.59 -39.07 -4.26
C GLU A 174 -13.24 -38.31 -4.25
N ALA A 175 -12.97 -37.41 -5.21
CA ALA A 175 -11.67 -36.75 -5.38
C ALA A 175 -11.71 -35.24 -5.72
N ALA A 176 -12.76 -34.50 -5.40
CA ALA A 176 -12.76 -33.03 -5.59
C ALA A 176 -13.22 -32.28 -4.34
N HIS A 177 -12.35 -32.21 -3.33
CA HIS A 177 -12.48 -31.27 -2.20
C HIS A 177 -11.65 -30.02 -2.51
N GLY A 178 -12.33 -28.89 -2.76
CA GLY A 178 -11.79 -27.52 -2.79
C GLY A 178 -10.76 -27.22 -3.88
N ALA A 179 -11.15 -26.55 -4.96
CA ALA A 179 -10.17 -26.00 -5.88
C ALA A 179 -9.50 -24.78 -5.22
N THR A 180 -8.18 -24.86 -5.00
CA THR A 180 -7.38 -23.73 -4.50
C THR A 180 -7.06 -22.81 -5.66
N VAL A 181 -7.57 -21.58 -5.63
CA VAL A 181 -7.28 -20.54 -6.62
C VAL A 181 -6.21 -19.63 -6.07
N TYR A 182 -5.09 -19.55 -6.78
CA TYR A 182 -4.01 -18.60 -6.54
C TYR A 182 -4.19 -17.41 -7.47
N GLY A 183 -4.57 -16.25 -6.92
CA GLY A 183 -4.67 -15.01 -7.67
C GLY A 183 -3.37 -14.21 -7.57
N TYR A 184 -2.95 -13.56 -8.65
CA TYR A 184 -1.93 -12.50 -8.65
C TYR A 184 -2.60 -11.21 -9.11
N ASN A 185 -2.82 -10.28 -8.18
CA ASN A 185 -3.66 -9.11 -8.42
C ASN A 185 -2.89 -7.82 -8.11
N ALA A 186 -3.17 -6.77 -8.88
CA ALA A 186 -2.71 -5.43 -8.54
C ALA A 186 -3.38 -4.97 -7.24
N PHE A 187 -2.65 -4.24 -6.41
CA PHE A 187 -3.23 -3.56 -5.28
C PHE A 187 -4.18 -2.48 -5.79
N THR A 188 -5.28 -2.28 -5.07
CA THR A 188 -6.30 -1.31 -5.45
C THR A 188 -5.85 0.09 -5.01
N PRO A 189 -5.64 1.04 -5.94
CA PRO A 189 -5.36 2.40 -5.57
C PRO A 189 -6.56 2.96 -4.80
N SER A 190 -6.32 3.66 -3.70
CA SER A 190 -7.35 4.05 -2.75
C SER A 190 -7.20 5.51 -2.30
N THR A 191 -8.29 6.13 -1.86
CA THR A 191 -8.27 7.46 -1.25
C THR A 191 -7.75 7.36 0.18
N LEU A 192 -6.70 8.14 0.50
CA LEU A 192 -6.17 8.26 1.85
C LEU A 192 -6.73 9.51 2.53
N SER A 193 -7.45 9.34 3.64
CA SER A 193 -7.91 10.46 4.46
C SER A 193 -6.83 10.91 5.45
N SER A 194 -6.94 12.14 5.95
CA SER A 194 -6.04 12.65 6.99
C SER A 194 -6.14 11.85 8.30
N GLY A 195 -7.33 11.38 8.65
CA GLY A 195 -7.55 10.52 9.82
C GLY A 195 -6.87 9.17 9.68
N GLU A 196 -6.96 8.54 8.50
CA GLU A 196 -6.29 7.27 8.23
C GLU A 196 -4.77 7.43 8.21
N LEU A 197 -4.25 8.49 7.57
CA LEU A 197 -2.83 8.83 7.58
C LEU A 197 -2.29 8.98 9.02
N ALA A 198 -3.01 9.72 9.86
CA ALA A 198 -2.66 9.88 11.27
C ALA A 198 -2.74 8.56 12.05
N SER A 199 -3.71 7.70 11.74
CA SER A 199 -3.89 6.38 12.37
C SER A 199 -2.73 5.44 12.06
N ILE A 200 -2.41 5.22 10.77
CA ILE A 200 -1.34 4.30 10.35
C ILE A 200 0.02 4.76 10.85
N GLU A 201 0.28 6.07 10.80
CA GLU A 201 1.55 6.64 11.27
C GLU A 201 1.71 6.46 12.78
N ASN A 202 0.70 6.86 13.58
CA ASN A 202 0.80 6.77 15.04
C ASN A 202 0.90 5.33 15.51
N ARG A 203 0.15 4.40 14.90
CA ARG A 203 0.24 2.98 15.23
C ARG A 203 1.62 2.42 14.90
N CYS A 204 2.16 2.73 13.72
CA CYS A 204 3.50 2.27 13.34
C CYS A 204 4.60 2.88 14.23
N ARG A 205 4.48 4.16 14.58
CA ARG A 205 5.38 4.83 15.53
C ARG A 205 5.36 4.15 16.89
N ASN A 206 4.19 3.74 17.39
CA ASN A 206 4.07 2.98 18.63
C ASN A 206 4.68 1.58 18.53
N ILE A 207 4.53 0.89 17.40
CA ILE A 207 5.20 -0.39 17.15
C ILE A 207 6.72 -0.21 17.24
N ILE A 208 7.28 0.76 16.52
CA ILE A 208 8.73 1.00 16.50
C ILE A 208 9.25 1.44 17.88
N GLY A 209 8.52 2.32 18.57
CA GLY A 209 8.95 2.87 19.86
C GLY A 209 8.75 1.96 21.06
N ASN A 210 7.67 1.16 21.07
CA ASN A 210 7.23 0.41 22.26
C ASN A 210 7.14 -1.11 22.01
N GLY A 211 7.18 -1.56 20.76
CA GLY A 211 6.98 -2.96 20.40
C GLY A 211 8.16 -3.88 20.75
N SER A 212 9.26 -3.37 21.31
CA SER A 212 10.44 -4.20 21.64
C SER A 212 10.92 -5.07 20.47
N LYS A 213 10.90 -4.50 19.26
CA LYS A 213 11.15 -5.13 17.94
C LYS A 213 10.03 -6.02 17.40
N PHE A 214 8.98 -6.33 18.16
CA PHE A 214 7.76 -6.93 17.61
C PHE A 214 7.03 -5.92 16.72
N GLY A 215 6.40 -6.43 15.67
CA GLY A 215 5.69 -5.66 14.64
C GLY A 215 6.61 -4.92 13.65
N ILE A 216 7.93 -5.02 13.79
CA ILE A 216 8.83 -4.56 12.74
C ILE A 216 8.90 -5.66 11.67
N CYS A 217 8.44 -5.34 10.46
CA CYS A 217 8.51 -6.27 9.34
C CYS A 217 9.98 -6.57 8.99
N GLY A 218 10.26 -7.76 8.45
CA GLY A 218 11.61 -8.25 8.19
C GLY A 218 12.45 -7.33 7.30
N SER A 219 12.35 -7.48 5.98
CA SER A 219 12.91 -6.52 5.02
C SER A 219 12.31 -6.73 3.65
N CYS A 220 12.11 -5.64 2.90
CA CYS A 220 11.84 -5.73 1.48
C CYS A 220 13.07 -6.27 0.76
N ARG A 221 13.00 -7.51 0.31
CA ARG A 221 14.10 -8.15 -0.40
C ARG A 221 14.18 -7.58 -1.81
N PRO A 222 15.39 -7.27 -2.33
CA PRO A 222 15.54 -6.92 -3.72
C PRO A 222 15.06 -8.06 -4.63
N TYR A 223 14.51 -7.71 -5.78
CA TYR A 223 14.00 -8.63 -6.81
C TYR A 223 12.72 -9.38 -6.40
N GLY A 224 12.13 -10.09 -7.35
CA GLY A 224 10.96 -10.97 -7.14
C GLY A 224 11.30 -12.15 -6.24
N LEU A 225 10.47 -12.45 -5.22
CA LEU A 225 10.65 -13.67 -4.42
C LEU A 225 10.60 -14.92 -5.31
N GLY A 226 11.56 -15.82 -5.12
CA GLY A 226 11.71 -17.04 -5.92
C GLY A 226 12.54 -16.87 -7.21
N ALA A 227 12.85 -15.65 -7.63
CA ALA A 227 13.78 -15.41 -8.74
C ALA A 227 15.23 -15.56 -8.24
N LYS A 228 16.01 -16.45 -8.87
CA LYS A 228 17.46 -16.53 -8.68
C LYS A 228 18.16 -15.91 -9.88
N LYS A 229 19.20 -15.09 -9.63
CA LYS A 229 20.13 -14.72 -10.70
C LYS A 229 20.81 -16.02 -11.19
N LYS A 230 20.79 -16.24 -12.51
CA LYS A 230 21.57 -17.31 -13.14
C LYS A 230 23.02 -16.89 -13.26
#